data_AF-A0A529KQM2-F1
#
_entry.id   AF-A0A529KQM2-F1
#
_cell.length_a   1.000
_cell.length_b   1.000
_cell.length_c   1.000
_cell.angle_alpha   90.00
_cell.angle_beta   90.00
_cell.angle_gamma   90.00
#
_symmetry.space_group_name_H-M   'P 1'
#
loop_
_entity.id
_entity.type
_entity.pdbx_description
1 polymer ?
#
loop_
_entity_poly.entity_id
_entity_poly.type
_entity_poly.pdbx_seq_one_letter_code
_entity_poly.pdbx_strand_id
1 'polypeptide(L)'
;MRKMQSSLTAGAALILPHEPLDAICYSCTSASVVTGDAEIETAIRQAKPGVKVVTPPLAAVRGLKAQGAHRISFYYALHRGNQPADADYFDRHSSKSIGSPARPRR
;
A
#
# COMPACT_ATOMS: atom_id res chain seq x y z
N MET A 1 10.76 -7.30 -4.77
CA MET A 1 10.07 -7.38 -3.46
C MET A 1 9.35 -8.70 -3.21
N ARG A 2 8.97 -9.50 -4.22
CA ARG A 2 8.30 -10.81 -4.05
C ARG A 2 8.98 -11.80 -3.08
N LYS A 3 10.31 -11.80 -2.95
CA LYS A 3 11.01 -12.68 -2.00
C LYS A 3 10.68 -12.42 -0.52
N MET A 4 10.32 -11.18 -0.15
CA MET A 4 9.93 -10.86 1.24
C MET A 4 8.50 -11.28 1.56
N GLN A 5 7.66 -11.47 0.54
CA GLN A 5 6.24 -11.73 0.70
C GLN A 5 5.97 -13.03 1.46
N SER A 6 6.81 -14.05 1.24
CA SER A 6 6.75 -15.32 1.97
C SER A 6 7.05 -15.19 3.47
N SER A 7 7.73 -14.13 3.89
CA SER A 7 8.05 -13.87 5.30
C SER A 7 7.01 -12.99 6.01
N LEU A 8 5.97 -12.51 5.31
CA LEU A 8 5.01 -11.56 5.87
C LEU A 8 4.22 -12.19 7.03
N THR A 9 3.74 -13.42 6.85
CA THR A 9 3.03 -14.18 7.89
C THR A 9 3.93 -14.38 9.12
N ALA A 10 5.18 -14.81 8.90
CA ALA A 10 6.14 -15.00 9.99
C ALA A 10 6.43 -13.70 10.74
N GLY A 11 6.60 -12.58 10.02
CA GLY A 11 6.81 -11.27 10.64
C GLY A 11 5.60 -10.79 11.45
N ALA A 12 4.38 -10.97 10.92
CA ALA A 12 3.15 -10.59 11.63
C ALA A 12 2.93 -11.40 12.91
N ALA A 13 3.35 -12.67 12.94
CA ALA A 13 3.25 -13.53 14.13
C ALA A 13 4.11 -13.04 15.31
N LEU A 14 5.19 -12.30 15.02
CA LEU A 14 6.09 -11.74 16.05
C LEU A 14 5.52 -10.50 16.73
N ILE A 15 4.49 -9.87 16.16
CA ILE A 15 3.89 -8.65 16.73
C ILE A 15 2.94 -9.05 17.85
N LEU A 16 3.30 -8.71 19.10
CA LEU A 16 2.51 -9.00 20.31
C LEU A 16 2.01 -10.47 20.33
N PRO A 17 2.92 -11.45 20.49
CA PRO A 17 2.56 -12.86 20.42
C PRO A 17 1.51 -13.20 21.47
N HIS A 18 0.53 -14.05 21.09
CA HIS A 18 -0.61 -14.46 21.93
C HIS A 18 -1.60 -13.36 22.34
N GLU A 19 -1.41 -12.12 21.87
CA GLU A 19 -2.33 -11.02 22.13
C GLU A 19 -3.12 -10.61 20.88
N PRO A 20 -4.39 -10.18 21.06
CA PRO A 20 -5.18 -9.62 19.99
C PRO A 20 -4.64 -8.24 19.58
N LEU A 21 -4.85 -7.90 18.31
CA LEU A 21 -4.55 -6.58 17.75
C LEU A 21 -5.81 -6.03 17.10
N ASP A 22 -6.10 -4.75 17.31
CA ASP A 22 -7.23 -4.10 16.64
C ASP A 22 -6.96 -3.89 15.15
N ALA A 23 -5.70 -3.58 14.81
CA ALA A 23 -5.28 -3.33 13.44
C ALA A 23 -3.77 -3.56 13.24
N ILE A 24 -3.39 -3.86 12.01
CA ILE A 24 -2.00 -3.87 11.53
C ILE A 24 -1.89 -2.98 10.30
N CYS A 25 -0.91 -2.07 10.32
CA CYS A 25 -0.54 -1.27 9.16
C CYS A 25 0.72 -1.86 8.51
N TYR A 26 0.59 -2.40 7.30
CA TYR A 26 1.74 -2.77 6.48
C TYR A 26 2.29 -1.53 5.78
N SER A 27 3.23 -0.86 6.43
CA SER A 27 3.62 0.54 6.15
C SER A 27 4.44 0.79 4.87
N CYS A 28 4.74 -0.22 4.07
CA CYS A 28 5.55 -0.04 2.87
C CYS A 28 4.69 0.22 1.63
N THR A 29 4.70 1.44 1.08
CA THR A 29 3.94 1.78 -0.13
C THR A 29 4.34 0.93 -1.33
N SER A 30 5.64 0.86 -1.66
CA SER A 30 6.12 0.15 -2.86
C SER A 30 5.86 -1.35 -2.80
N ALA A 31 6.05 -1.96 -1.62
CA ALA A 31 5.73 -3.37 -1.47
C ALA A 31 4.22 -3.61 -1.50
N SER A 32 3.42 -2.70 -0.92
CA SER A 32 1.95 -2.77 -0.99
C SER A 32 1.43 -2.74 -2.40
N VAL A 33 1.94 -1.83 -3.23
CA VAL A 33 1.55 -1.69 -4.63
C VAL A 33 1.92 -2.93 -5.45
N VAL A 34 3.11 -3.50 -5.23
CA VAL A 34 3.60 -4.65 -6.01
C VAL A 34 2.98 -5.97 -5.55
N THR A 35 2.74 -6.14 -4.26
CA THR A 35 2.13 -7.35 -3.68
C THR A 35 0.60 -7.32 -3.74
N GLY A 36 -0.01 -6.15 -3.61
CA GLY A 36 -1.46 -6.00 -3.57
C GLY A 36 -2.03 -6.15 -2.15
N ASP A 37 -3.04 -5.34 -1.87
CA ASP A 37 -3.62 -5.21 -0.52
C ASP A 37 -4.25 -6.50 -0.03
N ALA A 38 -4.94 -7.24 -0.90
CA ALA A 38 -5.61 -8.50 -0.56
C ALA A 38 -4.63 -9.61 -0.21
N GLU A 39 -3.50 -9.69 -0.92
CA GLU A 39 -2.44 -10.66 -0.63
C GLU A 39 -1.77 -10.36 0.72
N ILE A 40 -1.52 -9.08 1.00
CA ILE A 40 -1.02 -8.61 2.31
C ILE A 40 -2.00 -8.93 3.43
N GLU A 41 -3.27 -8.61 3.24
CA GLU A 41 -4.33 -8.90 4.22
C GLU A 41 -4.44 -10.39 4.50
N THR A 42 -4.42 -11.23 3.46
CA THR A 42 -4.48 -12.68 3.59
C THR A 42 -3.31 -13.22 4.41
N ALA A 43 -2.08 -12.83 4.06
CA ALA A 43 -0.89 -13.28 4.76
C ALA A 43 -0.82 -12.78 6.22
N ILE A 44 -1.22 -11.54 6.49
CA ILE A 44 -1.28 -11.04 7.88
C ILE A 44 -2.35 -11.79 8.69
N ARG A 45 -3.53 -12.04 8.11
CA ARG A 45 -4.61 -12.76 8.79
C ARG A 45 -4.31 -14.23 9.05
N GLN A 46 -3.39 -14.85 8.32
CA GLN A 46 -2.88 -16.18 8.65
C GLN A 46 -2.18 -16.20 10.01
N ALA A 47 -1.48 -15.12 10.37
CA ALA A 47 -0.79 -15.00 11.66
C ALA A 47 -1.68 -14.37 12.75
N LYS A 48 -2.55 -13.45 12.37
CA LYS A 48 -3.44 -12.70 13.26
C LYS A 48 -4.88 -12.75 12.74
N PRO A 49 -5.62 -13.84 12.99
CA PRO A 49 -6.99 -13.99 12.49
C PRO A 49 -7.90 -12.84 12.93
N GLY A 50 -8.69 -12.31 11.99
CA GLY A 50 -9.67 -11.25 12.28
C GLY A 50 -9.11 -9.83 12.43
N VAL A 51 -7.78 -9.64 12.40
CA VAL A 51 -7.19 -8.30 12.50
C VAL A 51 -7.54 -7.44 11.28
N LYS A 52 -7.82 -6.14 11.52
CA LYS A 52 -7.99 -5.17 10.45
C LYS A 52 -6.63 -4.88 9.81
N VAL A 53 -6.54 -4.97 8.49
CA VAL A 53 -5.29 -4.70 7.77
C VAL A 53 -5.44 -3.42 6.96
N VAL A 54 -4.44 -2.55 7.03
CA VAL A 54 -4.34 -1.33 6.23
C VAL A 54 -2.97 -1.24 5.57
N THR A 55 -2.95 -0.78 4.32
CA THR A 55 -1.73 -0.41 3.61
C THR A 55 -1.76 1.10 3.33
N PRO A 56 -0.60 1.80 3.24
CA PRO A 56 -0.56 3.21 2.87
C PRO A 56 -1.30 3.56 1.57
N PRO A 57 -1.14 2.81 0.45
CA PRO A 57 -1.85 3.17 -0.78
C PRO A 57 -3.36 2.94 -0.67
N LEU A 58 -3.82 1.90 0.04
CA LEU A 58 -5.23 1.68 0.32
C LEU A 58 -5.82 2.82 1.18
N ALA A 59 -5.09 3.24 2.21
CA ALA A 59 -5.49 4.36 3.06
C ALA A 59 -5.59 5.67 2.27
N ALA A 60 -4.61 5.92 1.39
CA ALA A 60 -4.61 7.10 0.51
C ALA A 60 -5.82 7.10 -0.43
N VAL A 61 -6.10 5.99 -1.10
CA VAL A 61 -7.29 5.85 -1.97
C VAL A 61 -8.58 6.10 -1.19
N ARG A 62 -8.73 5.50 0.00
CA ARG A 62 -9.93 5.68 0.83
C ARG A 62 -10.09 7.14 1.28
N GLY A 63 -8.99 7.78 1.70
CA GLY A 63 -8.98 9.19 2.07
C GLY A 63 -9.37 10.11 0.91
N LEU A 64 -8.78 9.90 -0.27
CA LEU A 64 -9.10 10.67 -1.48
C LEU A 64 -10.57 10.53 -1.89
N LYS A 65 -11.12 9.32 -1.84
CA LYS A 65 -12.55 9.08 -2.11
C LYS A 65 -13.46 9.79 -1.11
N ALA A 66 -13.13 9.71 0.19
CA ALA A 66 -13.89 10.39 1.23
C ALA A 66 -13.89 11.91 1.07
N GLN A 67 -12.86 12.49 0.44
CA GLN A 67 -12.75 13.91 0.12
C GLN A 67 -13.33 14.30 -1.25
N GLY A 68 -13.91 13.35 -2.01
CA GLY A 68 -14.40 13.63 -3.37
C GLY A 68 -13.31 14.03 -4.36
N ALA A 69 -12.05 13.64 -4.12
CA ALA A 69 -10.93 14.03 -4.96
C ALA A 69 -10.92 13.23 -6.27
N HIS A 70 -11.05 13.93 -7.40
CA HIS A 70 -11.10 13.31 -8.73
C HIS A 70 -9.87 13.55 -9.60
N ARG A 71 -9.03 14.51 -9.21
CA ARG A 71 -7.85 14.94 -9.96
C ARG A 71 -6.69 15.03 -8.98
N ILE A 72 -5.84 14.02 -8.98
CA ILE A 72 -4.72 13.92 -8.06
C ILE A 72 -3.40 14.01 -8.83
N SER A 73 -2.42 14.70 -8.25
CA SER A 73 -1.05 14.70 -8.75
C SER A 73 -0.18 13.86 -7.84
N PHE A 74 0.76 13.15 -8.43
CA PHE A 74 1.55 12.16 -7.72
C PHE A 74 3.01 12.57 -7.65
N TYR A 75 3.56 12.58 -6.44
CA TYR A 75 4.95 12.94 -6.17
C TYR A 75 5.67 11.78 -5.50
N TYR A 76 6.82 11.41 -6.06
CA TYR A 76 7.72 10.44 -5.45
C TYR A 76 9.11 11.00 -5.28
N ALA A 77 9.64 10.83 -4.06
CA ALA A 77 11.04 11.03 -3.73
C ALA A 77 11.88 9.73 -3.87
N LEU A 78 11.28 8.63 -4.34
CA LEU A 78 11.94 7.35 -4.54
C LEU A 78 12.55 7.22 -5.95
N HIS A 79 13.44 6.24 -6.12
CA HIS A 79 14.04 5.92 -7.42
C HIS A 79 12.97 5.64 -8.49
N ARG A 80 13.16 6.15 -9.72
CA ARG A 80 12.12 6.18 -10.77
C ARG A 80 11.55 4.81 -11.15
N GLY A 81 12.29 3.73 -10.91
CA GLY A 81 11.87 2.37 -11.25
C GLY A 81 10.53 1.94 -10.63
N ASN A 82 10.11 2.52 -9.51
CA ASN A 82 8.84 2.16 -8.85
C ASN A 82 7.64 3.00 -9.31
N GLN A 83 7.88 4.16 -9.94
CA GLN A 83 6.83 5.12 -10.28
C GLN A 83 5.69 4.57 -11.16
N PRO A 84 5.93 3.67 -12.15
CA PRO A 84 4.86 3.16 -12.99
C PRO A 84 3.86 2.28 -12.24
N ALA A 85 4.34 1.39 -11.37
CA ALA A 85 3.48 0.46 -10.62
C ALA A 85 2.56 1.21 -9.66
N ASP A 86 3.10 2.26 -9.05
CA ASP A 86 2.36 3.10 -8.13
C ASP A 86 1.26 3.91 -8.84
N ALA A 87 1.55 4.51 -9.99
CA ALA A 87 0.54 5.25 -10.76
C ALA A 87 -0.61 4.33 -11.23
N ASP A 88 -0.26 3.14 -11.74
CA ASP A 88 -1.21 2.10 -12.15
C ASP A 88 -2.09 1.61 -10.99
N TYR A 89 -1.54 1.50 -9.77
CA TYR A 89 -2.35 1.23 -8.58
C TYR A 89 -3.42 2.30 -8.36
N PHE A 90 -3.06 3.59 -8.40
CA PHE A 90 -4.02 4.68 -8.18
C PHE A 90 -5.04 4.79 -9.32
N ASP A 91 -4.65 4.54 -10.57
CA ASP A 91 -5.60 4.52 -11.69
C ASP A 91 -6.63 3.38 -11.57
N ARG A 92 -6.22 2.21 -11.06
CA ARG A 92 -7.14 1.10 -10.79
C ARG A 92 -8.09 1.34 -9.61
N HIS A 93 -7.63 2.05 -8.58
CA HIS A 93 -8.34 2.12 -7.29
C HIS A 93 -8.98 3.48 -6.99
N SER A 94 -8.56 4.56 -7.66
CA SER A 94 -9.06 5.92 -7.48
C SER A 94 -9.34 6.61 -8.82
N SER A 95 -10.08 7.72 -8.77
CA SER A 95 -10.35 8.57 -9.94
C SER A 95 -9.05 8.98 -10.66
N LYS A 96 -9.08 9.06 -12.00
CA LYS A 96 -7.94 9.29 -12.92
C LYS A 96 -6.79 10.11 -12.33
N SER A 97 -5.60 9.50 -12.25
CA SER A 97 -4.34 10.18 -11.92
C SER A 97 -3.96 11.17 -13.03
N ILE A 98 -3.56 12.38 -12.65
CA ILE A 98 -2.95 13.33 -13.58
C ILE A 98 -1.46 13.26 -13.29
N GLY A 99 -0.72 12.73 -14.26
CA GLY A 99 0.68 12.33 -14.14
C GLY A 99 1.58 13.31 -13.38
N SER A 100 2.66 12.77 -12.80
CA SER A 100 3.63 13.53 -12.03
C SER A 100 4.20 14.71 -12.84
N PRO A 101 4.30 15.93 -12.29
CA PRO A 101 4.98 17.02 -12.99
C PRO A 101 6.45 16.62 -13.16
N ALA A 102 6.85 16.36 -14.40
CA ALA A 102 8.25 16.21 -14.75
C ALA A 102 8.99 17.47 -14.27
N ARG A 103 9.97 17.28 -13.38
CA ARG A 103 10.84 18.35 -12.88
C ARG A 103 11.29 19.22 -14.07
N PRO A 104 11.17 20.56 -14.02
CA PRO A 104 11.69 21.39 -15.10
C PRO A 104 13.18 21.09 -15.26
N ARG A 105 13.56 20.70 -16.49
CA ARG A 105 14.97 20.57 -16.85
C ARG A 105 15.58 21.97 -16.70
N ARG A 106 16.47 22.13 -15.72
CA ARG A 106 17.45 23.21 -15.76
C ARG A 106 18.45 22.93 -16.87
#